data_AF-A0A0F8CBT6-F1
#
_entry.id   AF-A0A0F8CBT6-F1
#
_cell.length_a   1.000
_cell.length_b   1.000
_cell.length_c   1.000
_cell.angle_alpha   90.00
_cell.angle_beta   90.00
_cell.angle_gamma   90.00
#
_symmetry.space_group_name_H-M   'P 1'
#
loop_
_entity.id
_entity.type
_entity.pdbx_description
1 polymer ?
#
loop_
_entity_poly.entity_id
_entity_poly.type
_entity_poly.pdbx_seq_one_letter_code
_entity_poly.pdbx_strand_id
1 'polypeptide(L)'
;MIICTLALGGTIYAMGVGGGGAAVDVLMISQHDVFGPQPENITQDVQERAQRVENSVYNALSGQIGTEGVSISIESEIVRSSAYSISYKGDDFEIHKRYRNFLREAKDVVSITESGNLTNQTTINKIDKELAQMEEAKQELY
;
A
#
# COMPACT_ATOMS: atom_id res chain seq x y z
N MET A 1 -36.49 17.44 -21.87
CA MET A 1 -36.13 16.00 -21.88
C MET A 1 -35.31 15.74 -20.63
N ILE A 2 -35.86 14.99 -19.68
CA ILE A 2 -35.17 14.55 -18.45
C ILE A 2 -34.65 13.13 -18.72
N ILE A 3 -33.35 12.90 -18.50
CA ILE A 3 -32.73 11.66 -17.95
C ILE A 3 -31.42 12.14 -17.29
N CYS A 4 -31.39 12.43 -15.99
CA CYS A 4 -31.09 11.54 -14.85
C CYS A 4 -29.58 11.39 -14.54
N THR A 5 -29.22 12.03 -13.42
CA THR A 5 -28.06 11.93 -12.54
C THR A 5 -27.66 10.50 -12.18
N LEU A 6 -26.35 10.26 -12.06
CA LEU A 6 -25.76 9.52 -10.93
C LEU A 6 -24.33 10.05 -10.69
N ALA A 7 -24.24 10.96 -9.73
CA ALA A 7 -23.01 11.38 -9.09
C ALA A 7 -22.78 10.46 -7.88
N LEU A 8 -21.69 9.69 -7.90
CA LEU A 8 -20.93 9.22 -6.74
C LEU A 8 -19.49 9.13 -7.28
N GLY A 9 -18.64 10.13 -7.07
CA GLY A 9 -18.10 10.40 -5.74
C GLY A 9 -16.70 9.76 -5.65
N GLY A 10 -15.83 10.06 -6.62
CA GLY A 10 -14.40 9.74 -6.54
C GLY A 10 -13.64 11.02 -6.34
N THR A 11 -13.52 11.47 -5.08
CA THR A 11 -12.60 12.56 -4.74
C THR A 11 -11.19 12.05 -4.98
N ILE A 12 -10.60 12.46 -6.10
CA ILE A 12 -9.17 12.29 -6.39
C ILE A 12 -8.44 13.18 -5.38
N TYR A 13 -7.88 12.60 -4.33
CA TYR A 13 -6.88 13.29 -3.51
C TYR A 13 -5.54 13.26 -4.26
N ALA A 14 -5.41 14.15 -5.23
CA ALA A 14 -4.12 14.57 -5.76
C ALA A 14 -3.86 15.99 -5.24
N MET A 15 -3.22 16.11 -4.08
CA MET A 15 -2.57 17.37 -3.70
C MET A 15 -1.22 17.10 -3.05
N GLY A 16 -0.19 17.40 -3.84
CA GLY A 16 1.22 17.37 -3.48
C GLY A 16 2.05 17.83 -4.68
N VAL A 17 1.70 18.98 -5.27
CA VAL A 17 2.53 19.65 -6.28
C VAL A 17 3.58 20.46 -5.54
N GLY A 18 4.85 20.10 -5.68
CA GLY A 18 5.98 20.87 -5.16
C GLY A 18 7.33 20.39 -5.67
N GLY A 19 7.79 20.96 -6.79
CA GLY A 19 9.20 20.96 -7.19
C GLY A 19 9.65 19.77 -8.05
N GLY A 20 10.07 20.05 -9.29
CA GLY A 20 10.35 19.05 -10.31
C GLY A 20 11.56 18.15 -10.04
N GLY A 21 11.51 16.96 -10.64
CA GLY A 21 12.60 16.00 -10.72
C GLY A 21 12.12 14.58 -10.41
N ALA A 22 12.00 13.76 -11.45
CA ALA A 22 11.53 12.37 -11.47
C ALA A 22 10.05 12.19 -11.07
N ALA A 23 9.32 11.44 -11.91
CA ALA A 23 8.02 10.90 -11.54
C ALA A 23 8.24 9.99 -10.32
N VAL A 24 8.05 10.53 -9.12
CA VAL A 24 7.93 9.72 -7.92
C VAL A 24 6.72 8.84 -8.17
N ASP A 25 6.93 7.53 -8.16
CA ASP A 25 5.91 6.50 -8.37
C ASP A 25 4.94 6.56 -7.18
N VAL A 26 4.13 7.64 -7.14
CA VAL A 26 3.05 7.82 -6.18
C VAL A 26 2.10 6.70 -6.49
N LEU A 27 1.88 5.83 -5.49
CA LEU A 27 1.00 4.69 -5.56
C LEU A 27 -0.38 5.14 -6.05
N MET A 28 -0.58 5.13 -7.37
CA MET A 28 -1.85 5.38 -8.02
C MET A 28 -2.68 4.12 -7.82
N ILE A 29 -3.24 3.96 -6.61
CA ILE A 29 -4.22 2.91 -6.36
C ILE A 29 -5.50 3.36 -7.04
N SER A 30 -5.60 3.01 -8.33
CA SER A 30 -6.89 2.90 -8.97
C SER A 30 -7.73 1.98 -8.07
N GLN A 31 -8.91 2.42 -7.64
CA GLN A 31 -9.92 1.56 -7.06
C GLN A 31 -10.24 0.48 -8.11
N HIS A 32 -9.44 -0.57 -8.13
CA HIS A 32 -9.61 -1.67 -9.04
C HIS A 32 -10.84 -2.42 -8.55
N ASP A 33 -11.80 -2.62 -9.45
CA ASP A 33 -13.02 -3.35 -9.16
C ASP A 33 -12.62 -4.66 -8.47
N VAL A 34 -13.02 -4.81 -7.22
CA VAL A 34 -12.64 -5.93 -6.34
C VAL A 34 -13.09 -7.28 -6.94
N PHE A 35 -14.04 -7.22 -7.89
CA PHE A 35 -14.57 -8.34 -8.64
C PHE A 35 -14.13 -8.34 -10.12
N GLY A 36 -13.17 -7.51 -10.49
CA GLY A 36 -12.56 -7.51 -11.81
C GLY A 36 -11.88 -8.84 -12.12
N PRO A 37 -11.60 -9.12 -13.41
CA PRO A 37 -10.93 -10.34 -13.82
C PRO A 37 -9.59 -10.47 -13.08
N GLN A 38 -9.36 -11.66 -12.54
CA GLN A 38 -8.15 -11.95 -11.77
C GLN A 38 -6.93 -11.95 -12.71
N PRO A 39 -5.77 -11.49 -12.23
CA PRO A 39 -4.54 -11.56 -13.02
C PRO A 39 -4.21 -13.01 -13.34
N GLU A 40 -3.62 -13.26 -14.51
CA GLU A 40 -3.21 -14.61 -14.93
C GLU A 40 -2.14 -15.20 -14.00
N ASN A 41 -1.29 -14.35 -13.42
CA ASN A 41 -0.29 -14.73 -12.42
C ASN A 41 -0.45 -13.89 -11.15
N ILE A 42 -1.15 -14.45 -10.17
CA ILE A 42 -1.47 -13.80 -8.89
C ILE A 42 -0.21 -13.57 -8.05
N THR A 43 0.73 -14.52 -8.07
CA THR A 43 1.98 -14.40 -7.31
C THR A 43 2.80 -13.22 -7.79
N GLN A 44 2.98 -13.10 -9.12
CA GLN A 44 3.70 -11.97 -9.70
C GLN A 44 2.99 -10.63 -9.43
N ASP A 45 1.66 -10.57 -9.58
CA ASP A 45 0.89 -9.35 -9.30
C ASP A 45 1.07 -8.90 -7.84
N VAL A 46 1.02 -9.83 -6.88
CA VAL A 46 1.27 -9.55 -5.47
C VAL A 46 2.70 -9.06 -5.21
N GLN A 47 3.70 -9.68 -5.81
CA GLN A 47 5.11 -9.29 -5.66
C GLN A 47 5.37 -7.87 -6.20
N GLU A 48 4.84 -7.54 -7.38
CA GLU A 48 4.98 -6.21 -7.99
C GLU A 48 4.28 -5.12 -7.14
N ARG A 49 3.12 -5.44 -6.57
CA ARG A 49 2.42 -4.53 -5.65
C ARG A 49 3.19 -4.33 -4.35
N ALA A 50 3.72 -5.39 -3.76
CA ALA A 50 4.54 -5.32 -2.57
C ALA A 50 5.76 -4.40 -2.79
N GLN A 51 6.41 -4.50 -3.96
CA GLN A 51 7.50 -3.60 -4.33
C GLN A 51 7.07 -2.12 -4.38
N ARG A 52 5.89 -1.82 -4.93
CA ARG A 52 5.38 -0.43 -4.97
C ARG A 52 5.04 0.11 -3.58
N VAL A 53 4.49 -0.73 -2.70
CA VAL A 53 4.22 -0.37 -1.31
C VAL A 53 5.52 -0.08 -0.56
N GLU A 54 6.52 -0.95 -0.67
CA GLU A 54 7.84 -0.74 -0.06
C GLU A 54 8.47 0.59 -0.50
N ASN A 55 8.48 0.87 -1.81
CA ASN A 55 8.98 2.14 -2.34
C ASN A 55 8.23 3.33 -1.73
N SER A 56 6.91 3.23 -1.55
CA SER A 56 6.09 4.28 -0.94
C SER A 56 6.42 4.48 0.54
N VAL A 57 6.68 3.40 1.29
CA VAL A 57 7.11 3.47 2.70
C VAL A 57 8.46 4.19 2.81
N TYR A 58 9.45 3.83 2.00
CA TYR A 58 10.75 4.53 2.01
C TYR A 58 10.65 5.99 1.57
N ASN A 59 9.80 6.31 0.60
CA ASN A 59 9.55 7.68 0.18
C ASN A 59 8.88 8.50 1.31
N ALA A 60 7.99 7.89 2.10
CA ALA A 60 7.38 8.53 3.26
C ALA A 60 8.40 8.75 4.39
N LEU A 61 9.23 7.74 4.69
CA LEU A 61 10.31 7.83 5.68
C LEU A 61 11.33 8.92 5.35
N SER A 62 11.64 9.10 4.06
CA SER A 62 12.54 10.16 3.58
C SER A 62 11.88 11.54 3.46
N GLY A 63 10.57 11.64 3.73
CA GLY A 63 9.80 12.87 3.65
C GLY A 63 9.51 13.35 2.23
N GLN A 64 9.71 12.50 1.21
CA GLN A 64 9.42 12.84 -0.20
C GLN A 64 7.92 12.84 -0.51
N ILE A 65 7.15 12.01 0.18
CA ILE A 65 5.68 11.94 0.07
C ILE A 65 5.03 11.95 1.45
N GLY A 66 3.77 12.37 1.53
CA GLY A 66 3.02 12.40 2.78
C GLY A 66 2.63 11.01 3.28
N THR A 67 2.75 10.78 4.59
CA THR A 67 2.41 9.52 5.26
C THR A 67 0.92 9.19 5.18
N GLU A 68 0.04 10.20 5.23
CA GLU A 68 -1.42 10.02 5.17
C GLU A 68 -1.85 9.33 3.87
N GLY A 69 -1.35 9.80 2.73
CA GLY A 69 -1.67 9.21 1.42
C GLY A 69 -1.16 7.78 1.30
N VAL A 70 0.01 7.48 1.86
CA VAL A 70 0.55 6.11 1.89
C VAL A 70 -0.30 5.22 2.79
N SER A 71 -0.69 5.70 3.98
CA SER A 71 -1.52 4.96 4.93
C SER A 71 -2.88 4.56 4.33
N ILE A 72 -3.60 5.53 3.74
CA ILE A 72 -4.88 5.29 3.04
C ILE A 72 -4.71 4.25 1.92
N SER A 73 -3.59 4.34 1.19
CA SER A 73 -3.32 3.46 0.08
C SER A 73 -3.05 2.01 0.55
N ILE A 74 -2.26 1.84 1.60
CA ILE A 74 -2.03 0.53 2.23
C ILE A 74 -3.35 -0.07 2.74
N GLU A 75 -4.20 0.73 3.39
CA GLU A 75 -5.53 0.28 3.83
C GLU A 75 -6.39 -0.20 2.65
N SER A 76 -6.37 0.51 1.54
CA SER A 76 -7.07 0.11 0.31
C SER A 76 -6.57 -1.25 -0.22
N GLU A 77 -5.25 -1.47 -0.23
CA GLU A 77 -4.67 -2.77 -0.60
C GLU A 77 -5.09 -3.90 0.34
N ILE A 78 -5.16 -3.65 1.65
CA ILE A 78 -5.61 -4.64 2.64
C ILE A 78 -7.05 -5.07 2.34
N VAL A 79 -7.94 -4.10 2.09
CA VAL A 79 -9.33 -4.38 1.75
C VAL A 79 -9.41 -5.17 0.44
N ARG A 80 -8.71 -4.74 -0.61
CA ARG A 80 -8.73 -5.43 -1.90
C ARG A 80 -8.20 -6.87 -1.78
N SER A 81 -7.06 -7.05 -1.14
CA SER A 81 -6.46 -8.38 -0.96
C SER A 81 -7.34 -9.29 -0.09
N SER A 82 -8.08 -8.75 0.87
CA SER A 82 -9.02 -9.53 1.68
C SER A 82 -10.21 -10.01 0.86
N ALA A 83 -10.78 -9.13 0.04
CA ALA A 83 -11.93 -9.50 -0.79
C ALA A 83 -11.56 -10.49 -1.90
N TYR A 84 -10.37 -10.35 -2.47
CA TYR A 84 -9.83 -11.34 -3.40
C TYR A 84 -9.62 -12.73 -2.78
N SER A 85 -9.22 -12.80 -1.51
CA SER A 85 -9.05 -14.10 -0.82
C SER A 85 -10.35 -14.87 -0.57
N ILE A 86 -11.52 -14.27 -0.82
CA ILE A 86 -12.82 -14.96 -0.80
C ILE A 86 -13.01 -15.78 -2.10
N SER A 87 -12.37 -15.37 -3.19
CA SER A 87 -12.48 -15.99 -4.52
C SER A 87 -11.39 -17.03 -4.80
N TYR A 88 -10.28 -16.99 -4.06
CA TYR A 88 -9.11 -17.84 -4.28
C TYR A 88 -9.15 -19.17 -3.50
N LYS A 89 -8.50 -20.20 -4.06
CA LYS A 89 -8.32 -21.52 -3.42
C LYS A 89 -6.85 -21.93 -3.50
N GLY A 90 -6.37 -22.66 -2.49
CA GLY A 90 -4.99 -23.18 -2.49
C GLY A 90 -3.95 -22.07 -2.36
N ASP A 91 -2.92 -22.11 -3.20
CA ASP A 91 -1.74 -21.24 -3.09
C ASP A 91 -2.05 -19.75 -3.25
N ASP A 92 -3.06 -19.41 -4.07
CA ASP A 92 -3.52 -18.03 -4.27
C ASP A 92 -4.10 -17.41 -2.99
N PHE A 93 -4.71 -18.22 -2.12
CA PHE A 93 -5.18 -17.74 -0.82
C PHE A 93 -4.01 -17.45 0.12
N GLU A 94 -3.01 -18.34 0.16
CA GLU A 94 -1.86 -18.19 1.04
C GLU A 94 -0.96 -17.02 0.62
N ILE A 95 -0.75 -16.78 -0.68
CA ILE A 95 0.03 -15.62 -1.14
C ILE A 95 -0.64 -14.30 -0.77
N HIS A 96 -1.97 -14.20 -0.88
CA HIS A 96 -2.70 -13.01 -0.42
C HIS A 96 -2.73 -12.86 1.10
N LYS A 97 -2.72 -13.97 1.85
CA LYS A 97 -2.59 -13.93 3.31
C LYS A 97 -1.22 -13.38 3.73
N ARG A 98 -0.13 -13.84 3.10
CA ARG A 98 1.22 -13.31 3.32
C ARG A 98 1.32 -11.85 2.89
N TYR A 99 0.72 -11.47 1.76
CA TYR A 99 0.69 -10.09 1.31
C TYR A 99 -0.01 -9.16 2.30
N ARG A 100 -1.12 -9.58 2.89
CA ARG A 100 -1.77 -8.81 3.97
C ARG A 100 -0.93 -8.70 5.23
N ASN A 101 -0.06 -9.68 5.51
CA ASN A 101 0.90 -9.56 6.60
C ASN A 101 1.90 -8.45 6.29
N PHE A 102 2.53 -8.50 5.12
CA PHE A 102 3.42 -7.45 4.63
C PHE A 102 2.78 -6.05 4.68
N LEU A 103 1.52 -5.91 4.22
CA LEU A 103 0.80 -4.64 4.25
C LEU A 103 0.57 -4.11 5.67
N ARG A 104 0.40 -4.98 6.67
CA ARG A 104 0.25 -4.56 8.07
C ARG A 104 1.57 -4.02 8.62
N GLU A 105 2.66 -4.75 8.42
CA GLU A 105 4.00 -4.31 8.82
C GLU A 105 4.36 -2.96 8.16
N ALA A 106 4.08 -2.83 6.86
CA ALA A 106 4.26 -1.57 6.13
C ALA A 106 3.43 -0.42 6.73
N LYS A 107 2.19 -0.69 7.15
CA LYS A 107 1.32 0.31 7.80
C LYS A 107 1.88 0.74 9.15
N ASP A 108 2.42 -0.18 9.93
CA ASP A 108 2.99 0.11 11.24
C ASP A 108 4.22 1.03 11.13
N VAL A 109 5.09 0.78 10.13
CA VAL A 109 6.19 1.70 9.80
C VAL A 109 5.67 3.11 9.49
N VAL A 110 4.66 3.23 8.62
CA VAL A 110 4.08 4.52 8.22
C VAL A 110 3.42 5.23 9.41
N SER A 111 2.73 4.50 10.29
CA SER A 111 2.07 5.06 11.48
C SER A 111 3.08 5.62 12.48
N ILE A 112 4.20 4.93 12.69
CA ILE A 112 5.30 5.43 13.53
C ILE A 112 5.94 6.66 12.89
N THR A 113 6.07 6.68 11.56
CA THR A 113 6.62 7.82 10.82
C THR A 113 5.74 9.07 10.95
N GLU A 114 4.42 8.90 10.87
CA GLU A 114 3.43 9.99 10.95
C GLU A 114 3.36 10.61 12.36
N SER A 115 3.37 9.77 13.39
CA SER A 115 3.22 10.19 14.79
C SER A 115 4.54 10.48 15.51
N GLY A 116 5.66 10.06 14.91
CA GLY A 116 6.96 10.00 15.55
C GLY A 116 7.85 11.21 15.26
N ASN A 117 8.69 11.55 16.22
CA ASN A 117 9.83 12.43 15.95
C ASN A 117 10.97 11.61 15.34
N LEU A 118 11.22 11.79 14.04
CA LEU A 118 12.25 11.08 13.27
C LEU A 118 13.70 11.43 13.66
N THR A 119 13.90 12.38 14.56
CA THR A 119 15.23 12.68 15.15
C THR A 119 15.45 11.99 16.49
N ASN A 120 14.40 11.39 17.08
CA ASN A 120 14.48 10.71 18.36
C ASN A 120 14.92 9.25 18.17
N GLN A 121 15.99 8.85 18.86
CA GLN A 121 16.57 7.51 18.74
C GLN A 121 15.57 6.38 19.07
N THR A 122 14.65 6.59 20.01
CA THR A 122 13.63 5.57 20.33
C THR A 122 12.65 5.38 19.19
N THR A 123 12.27 6.45 18.49
CA THR A 123 11.43 6.37 17.28
C THR A 123 12.17 5.64 16.16
N ILE A 124 13.44 6.00 15.92
CA ILE A 124 14.28 5.38 14.90
C ILE A 124 14.40 3.87 15.15
N ASN A 125 14.72 3.46 16.38
CA ASN A 125 14.83 2.04 16.72
C ASN A 125 13.52 1.26 16.51
N LYS A 126 12.37 1.90 16.71
CA LYS A 126 11.07 1.28 16.41
C LYS A 126 10.86 1.14 14.91
N ILE A 127 11.17 2.18 14.14
CA ILE A 127 11.10 2.14 12.68
C ILE A 127 12.00 1.02 12.13
N ASP A 128 13.26 0.93 12.60
CA ASP A 128 14.20 -0.10 12.15
C ASP A 128 13.68 -1.52 12.43
N LYS A 129 13.05 -1.73 13.60
CA LYS A 129 12.44 -3.01 13.95
C LYS A 129 11.26 -3.35 13.04
N GLU A 130 10.33 -2.42 12.83
CA GLU A 130 9.17 -2.69 11.97
C GLU A 130 9.56 -2.80 10.48
N LEU A 131 10.62 -2.10 10.04
CA LEU A 131 11.20 -2.29 8.71
C LEU A 131 11.77 -3.70 8.53
N ALA A 132 12.48 -4.23 9.53
CA ALA A 132 12.97 -5.61 9.47
C ALA A 132 11.81 -6.62 9.35
N GLN A 133 10.73 -6.43 10.12
CA GLN A 133 9.53 -7.26 10.01
C GLN A 133 8.85 -7.15 8.65
N MET A 134 8.78 -5.93 8.09
CA MET A 134 8.26 -5.69 6.75
C MET A 134 9.09 -6.42 5.68
N GLU A 135 10.42 -6.36 5.77
CA GLU A 135 11.32 -7.07 4.84
C GLU A 135 11.19 -8.59 4.95
N GLU A 136 11.12 -9.13 6.17
CA GLU A 136 10.87 -10.56 6.40
C GLU A 136 9.53 -10.99 5.78
N ALA A 137 8.46 -10.23 6.04
CA ALA A 137 7.14 -10.51 5.46
C ALA A 137 7.13 -10.40 3.93
N LYS A 138 7.94 -9.51 3.34
CA LYS A 138 8.11 -9.41 1.89
C LYS A 138 8.82 -10.64 1.32
N GLN A 139 9.83 -11.17 2.00
CA GLN A 139 10.55 -12.37 1.56
C GLN A 139 9.64 -13.59 1.45
N GLU A 140 8.62 -13.71 2.31
CA GLU A 140 7.65 -14.80 2.22
C GLU A 140 6.78 -14.76 0.95
N LEU A 141 6.81 -13.67 0.18
CA LEU A 141 6.11 -13.55 -1.09
C LEU A 141 6.87 -14.17 -2.28
N TYR A 142 8.13 -14.57 -2.09
CA TYR A 142 9.03 -15.13 -3.12
C TYR A 142 9.38 -16.59 -2.83
#